data_AF-A0A0S7ESY9-F1
#
_entry.id   AF-A0A0S7ESY9-F1
#
_cell.length_a   1.000
_cell.length_b   1.000
_cell.length_c   1.000
_cell.angle_alpha   90.00
_cell.angle_beta   90.00
_cell.angle_gamma   90.00
#
_symmetry.space_group_name_H-M   'P 1'
#
loop_
_entity.id
_entity.type
_entity.pdbx_description
1 polymer ?
#
loop_
_entity_poly.entity_id
_entity_poly.type
_entity_poly.pdbx_seq_one_letter_code
_entity_poly.pdbx_strand_id
1 'polypeptide(L)'
;KAVRIVSTGRQGRNPLWVSVDEENANSTESGSPSPPKSCVTLMPYTLVTPHFPPVCRPILLLPTILGRMLDKKLGSWQGFQLCEPEMLTSSEHAARLQRSEILEEVEPGGNQCYTLQSVEKVMKKVRTCSLVEYLEPTK
;
A
#
# COMPACT_ATOMS: atom_id res chain seq x y z
N LYS A 1 5.93 -21.35 -25.56
CA LYS A 1 4.71 -20.61 -25.97
C LYS A 1 4.74 -19.27 -25.23
N ALA A 2 4.98 -18.15 -25.93
CA ALA A 2 5.12 -16.84 -25.30
C ALA A 2 3.78 -16.10 -25.38
N VAL A 3 3.26 -15.68 -24.23
CA VAL A 3 2.03 -14.87 -24.15
C VAL A 3 2.47 -13.42 -23.95
N ARG A 4 2.17 -12.55 -24.92
CA ARG A 4 2.25 -11.10 -24.75
C ARG A 4 0.84 -10.60 -24.51
N ILE A 5 0.61 -10.04 -23.34
CA ILE A 5 -0.65 -9.40 -23.00
C ILE A 5 -0.45 -7.89 -23.17
N VAL A 6 -1.31 -7.25 -23.97
CA VAL A 6 -1.31 -5.82 -24.23
C VAL A 6 -2.50 -5.23 -23.47
N SER A 7 -2.27 -4.18 -22.66
CA SER A 7 -3.32 -3.52 -21.87
C SER A 7 -3.46 -2.06 -22.30
N THR A 8 -4.69 -1.59 -22.50
CA THR A 8 -5.02 -0.18 -22.75
C THR A 8 -5.85 0.35 -21.57
N GLY A 9 -5.34 1.36 -20.87
CA GLY A 9 -5.91 1.82 -19.60
C GLY A 9 -6.70 3.13 -19.69
N ARG A 10 -7.61 3.34 -18.73
CA ARG A 10 -7.70 4.53 -17.84
C ARG A 10 -8.82 4.36 -16.80
N GLN A 11 -8.44 4.23 -15.52
CA GLN A 11 -9.12 4.87 -14.39
C GLN A 11 -8.17 4.86 -13.18
N GLY A 12 -8.15 5.95 -12.41
CA GLY A 12 -7.19 6.20 -11.32
C GLY A 12 -7.35 5.32 -10.07
N ARG A 13 -7.70 4.04 -10.23
CA ARG A 13 -7.76 3.04 -9.15
C ARG A 13 -7.01 1.79 -9.59
N ASN A 14 -6.33 1.16 -8.64
CA ASN A 14 -5.51 -0.01 -8.90
C ASN A 14 -6.41 -1.20 -9.35
N PRO A 15 -6.11 -1.85 -10.48
CA PRO A 15 -6.94 -2.92 -11.07
C PRO A 15 -7.03 -4.19 -10.20
N LEU A 16 -6.23 -4.32 -9.15
CA LEU A 16 -6.35 -5.41 -8.17
C LEU A 16 -7.63 -5.35 -7.31
N TRP A 17 -8.39 -4.26 -7.40
CA TRP A 17 -9.49 -3.95 -6.46
C TRP A 17 -10.84 -3.69 -7.15
N VAL A 18 -10.99 -4.07 -8.43
CA VAL A 18 -12.25 -3.88 -9.17
C VAL A 18 -12.84 -5.25 -9.51
N SER A 19 -14.00 -5.57 -8.92
CA SER A 19 -14.86 -6.64 -9.43
C SER A 19 -15.65 -6.07 -10.60
N VAL A 20 -15.63 -6.74 -11.74
CA VAL A 20 -16.48 -6.39 -12.88
C VAL A 20 -17.89 -6.84 -12.53
N ASP A 21 -18.78 -5.90 -12.19
CA ASP A 21 -20.20 -6.15 -12.25
C ASP A 21 -20.64 -5.82 -13.68
N GLU A 22 -21.16 -6.81 -14.40
CA GLU A 22 -21.73 -6.58 -15.73
C GLU A 22 -23.07 -5.83 -15.57
N GLU A 23 -23.04 -4.53 -15.76
CA GLU A 23 -24.28 -3.77 -15.95
C GLU A 23 -24.89 -4.17 -17.30
N ASN A 24 -25.98 -4.93 -17.24
CA ASN A 24 -26.74 -5.42 -18.39
C ASN A 24 -27.36 -4.26 -19.18
N ALA A 25 -26.62 -3.71 -20.14
CA ALA A 25 -27.09 -2.62 -20.99
C ALA A 25 -27.80 -3.15 -22.24
N ASN A 26 -29.12 -3.38 -22.11
CA ASN A 26 -30.01 -3.34 -23.27
C ASN A 26 -30.03 -1.89 -23.79
N SER A 27 -29.39 -1.62 -24.92
CA SER A 27 -29.64 -0.38 -25.66
C SER A 27 -29.50 -0.56 -27.16
N THR A 28 -30.63 -0.34 -27.80
CA THR A 28 -30.96 -0.33 -29.23
C THR A 28 -30.09 0.63 -30.04
N GLU A 29 -29.97 0.32 -31.33
CA GLU A 29 -29.16 0.96 -32.36
C GLU A 29 -29.30 2.50 -32.48
N SER A 30 -28.18 3.22 -32.68
CA SER A 30 -28.06 4.34 -33.64
C SER A 30 -26.61 4.87 -33.70
N GLY A 31 -26.24 5.38 -34.87
CA GLY A 31 -24.86 5.51 -35.34
C GLY A 31 -24.00 6.59 -34.69
N SER A 32 -22.81 6.17 -34.28
CA SER A 32 -21.49 6.83 -34.34
C SER A 32 -20.52 5.87 -33.61
N PRO A 33 -19.23 5.74 -33.99
CA PRO A 33 -18.34 4.87 -33.24
C PRO A 33 -18.00 5.57 -31.91
N SER A 34 -18.88 5.40 -30.91
CA SER A 34 -18.59 5.81 -29.55
C SER A 34 -17.33 5.09 -29.08
N PRO A 35 -16.39 5.75 -28.39
CA PRO A 35 -15.21 5.07 -27.86
C PRO A 35 -15.65 3.90 -26.97
N PRO A 36 -14.98 2.74 -27.05
CA PRO A 36 -15.39 1.54 -26.32
C PRO A 36 -15.50 1.83 -24.83
N LYS A 37 -16.68 1.58 -24.26
CA LYS A 37 -17.06 1.97 -22.89
C LYS A 37 -16.46 1.10 -21.78
N SER A 38 -15.72 0.04 -22.11
CA SER A 38 -15.08 -0.82 -21.10
C SER A 38 -13.69 -1.26 -21.54
N CYS A 39 -12.65 -0.77 -20.85
CA CYS A 39 -11.29 -1.26 -20.98
C CYS A 39 -10.90 -1.99 -19.69
N VAL A 40 -10.50 -3.26 -19.82
CA VAL A 40 -10.04 -4.09 -18.69
C VAL A 40 -8.52 -3.93 -18.59
N THR A 41 -8.02 -3.49 -17.42
CA THR A 41 -6.58 -3.39 -17.15
C THR A 41 -6.11 -4.66 -16.45
N LEU A 42 -5.29 -5.46 -17.12
CA LEU A 42 -4.68 -6.65 -16.53
C LEU A 42 -3.35 -6.27 -15.87
N MET A 43 -3.13 -6.71 -14.63
CA MET A 43 -1.83 -6.53 -13.98
C MET A 43 -0.81 -7.48 -14.63
N PRO A 44 0.36 -6.98 -15.09
CA PRO A 44 1.36 -7.85 -15.69
C PRO A 44 1.91 -8.84 -14.66
N TYR A 45 2.08 -10.09 -15.07
CA TYR A 45 2.79 -11.08 -14.28
C TYR A 45 4.28 -10.73 -14.25
N THR A 46 4.87 -10.83 -13.06
CA THR A 46 6.31 -10.66 -12.86
C THR A 46 6.90 -11.99 -12.43
N LEU A 47 8.01 -12.42 -13.03
CA LEU A 47 8.75 -13.59 -12.55
C LEU A 47 9.34 -13.26 -11.18
N VAL A 48 9.15 -14.17 -10.22
CA VAL A 48 9.65 -14.01 -8.85
C VAL A 48 10.58 -15.15 -8.49
N THR A 49 11.61 -14.84 -7.70
CA THR A 49 12.52 -15.81 -7.12
C THR A 49 12.28 -15.90 -5.61
N PRO A 50 12.27 -17.10 -5.00
CA PRO A 50 12.24 -17.24 -3.55
C PRO A 50 13.39 -16.46 -2.92
N HIS A 51 13.07 -15.68 -1.88
CA HIS A 51 14.06 -14.92 -1.12
C HIS A 51 13.77 -15.08 0.36
N PHE A 52 14.80 -15.43 1.13
CA PHE A 52 14.74 -15.66 2.58
C PHE A 52 15.52 -14.54 3.29
N PRO A 53 14.88 -13.42 3.66
CA PRO A 53 15.58 -12.35 4.34
C PRO A 53 16.07 -12.82 5.71
N PRO A 54 17.24 -12.34 6.17
CA PRO A 54 17.81 -12.71 7.47
C PRO A 54 17.08 -12.07 8.66
N VAL A 55 16.17 -11.13 8.40
CA VAL A 55 15.35 -10.42 9.40
C VAL A 55 13.87 -10.54 9.06
N CYS A 56 13.00 -10.41 10.06
CA CYS A 56 11.55 -10.46 9.86
C CYS A 56 11.08 -9.32 8.95
N ARG A 57 10.18 -9.62 8.01
CA ARG A 57 9.61 -8.61 7.10
C ARG A 57 8.62 -7.71 7.86
N PRO A 58 8.58 -6.40 7.56
CA PRO A 58 7.54 -5.53 8.07
C PRO A 58 6.18 -5.91 7.46
N ILE A 59 5.12 -5.66 8.22
CA ILE A 59 3.73 -5.87 7.87
C ILE A 59 3.06 -4.51 7.79
N LEU A 60 2.42 -4.23 6.67
CA LEU A 60 1.61 -3.04 6.48
C LEU A 60 0.13 -3.42 6.63
N LEU A 61 -0.56 -2.83 7.60
CA LEU A 61 -2.01 -2.97 7.69
C LEU A 61 -2.68 -1.90 6.85
N LEU A 62 -3.44 -2.33 5.85
CA LEU A 62 -4.25 -1.44 5.02
C LEU A 62 -5.45 -0.92 5.83
N PRO A 63 -5.96 0.30 5.55
CA PRO A 63 -7.06 0.95 6.27
C PRO A 63 -8.41 0.29 5.96
N THR A 64 -8.55 -0.96 6.37
CA THR A 64 -9.76 -1.78 6.25
C THR A 64 -10.31 -2.06 7.64
N ILE A 65 -11.59 -2.46 7.74
CA ILE A 65 -12.20 -2.87 9.02
C ILE A 65 -11.38 -4.00 9.65
N LEU A 66 -10.92 -4.95 8.84
CA LEU A 66 -10.05 -6.04 9.27
C LEU A 66 -8.68 -5.52 9.74
N GLY A 67 -8.07 -4.59 9.00
CA GLY A 67 -6.81 -3.95 9.39
C GLY A 67 -6.87 -3.32 10.78
N ARG A 68 -7.90 -2.50 11.04
CA ARG A 68 -8.11 -1.88 12.37
C ARG A 68 -8.36 -2.89 13.50
N MET A 69 -8.99 -4.02 13.19
CA MET A 69 -9.18 -5.10 14.15
C MET A 69 -7.87 -5.84 14.44
N LEU A 70 -7.09 -6.10 13.39
CA LEU A 70 -5.80 -6.78 13.47
C LEU A 70 -4.76 -5.94 14.21
N ASP A 71 -4.74 -4.63 13.99
CA ASP A 71 -3.81 -3.72 14.67
C ASP A 71 -3.89 -3.88 16.20
N LYS A 72 -5.09 -3.72 16.75
CA LYS A 72 -5.38 -3.89 18.18
C LYS A 72 -5.01 -5.27 18.72
N LYS A 73 -5.14 -6.32 17.90
CA LYS A 73 -4.81 -7.69 18.30
C LYS A 73 -3.31 -7.94 18.25
N LEU A 74 -2.66 -7.53 17.17
CA LEU A 74 -1.23 -7.73 16.93
C LEU A 74 -0.37 -6.95 17.91
N GLY A 75 -0.76 -5.73 18.30
CA GLY A 75 -0.04 -4.96 19.32
C GLY A 75 0.07 -5.68 20.68
N SER A 76 -0.86 -6.60 20.98
CA SER A 76 -0.84 -7.41 22.21
C SER A 76 -0.29 -8.82 22.04
N TRP A 77 0.01 -9.24 20.80
CA TRP A 77 0.40 -10.61 20.49
C TRP A 77 1.91 -10.79 20.67
N GLN A 78 2.32 -11.85 21.37
CA GLN A 78 3.75 -12.16 21.54
C GLN A 78 4.42 -12.39 20.18
N GLY A 79 5.44 -11.58 19.90
CA GLY A 79 6.12 -11.66 18.60
C GLY A 79 5.57 -10.69 17.56
N PHE A 80 4.90 -9.64 17.97
CA PHE A 80 4.72 -8.48 17.12
C PHE A 80 5.13 -7.24 17.90
N GLN A 81 5.66 -6.26 17.18
CA GLN A 81 5.96 -4.96 17.76
C GLN A 81 5.48 -3.90 16.77
N LEU A 82 4.62 -3.01 17.28
CA LEU A 82 4.19 -1.84 16.55
C LEU A 82 5.39 -0.90 16.37
N CYS A 83 5.55 -0.38 15.16
CA CYS A 83 6.46 0.73 14.94
C CYS A 83 5.79 1.99 15.49
N GLU A 84 6.47 2.70 16.38
CA GLU A 84 6.00 4.00 16.87
C GLU A 84 6.51 5.12 15.93
N PRO A 85 5.74 6.20 15.73
CA PRO A 85 6.18 7.33 14.96
C PRO A 85 7.28 8.12 15.71
N GLU A 86 8.26 8.62 14.96
CA GLU A 86 9.32 9.46 15.49
C GLU A 86 8.90 10.93 15.44
N MET A 87 9.20 11.69 16.50
CA MET A 87 9.06 13.14 16.50
C MET A 87 10.33 13.77 15.93
N LEU A 88 10.21 14.39 14.76
CA LEU A 88 11.30 15.05 14.05
C LEU A 88 11.19 16.56 14.21
N THR A 89 12.32 17.24 14.36
CA THR A 89 12.37 18.69 14.16
C THR A 89 12.12 19.03 12.69
N SER A 90 11.68 20.25 12.38
CA SER A 90 11.43 20.67 11.00
C SER A 90 12.66 20.52 10.09
N SER A 91 13.87 20.71 10.64
CA SER A 91 15.11 20.49 9.89
C SER A 91 15.37 19.01 9.61
N GLU A 92 15.11 18.13 10.57
CA GLU A 92 15.28 16.68 10.39
C GLU A 92 14.24 16.12 9.42
N HIS A 93 12.99 16.59 9.54
CA HIS A 93 11.90 16.26 8.63
C HIS A 93 12.28 16.60 7.19
N ALA A 94 12.66 17.85 6.92
CA ALA A 94 13.08 18.27 5.58
C ALA A 94 14.26 17.45 5.04
N ALA A 95 15.27 17.18 5.89
CA ALA A 95 16.44 16.40 5.51
C ALA A 95 16.11 14.91 5.22
N ARG A 96 15.16 14.32 5.93
CA ARG A 96 14.71 12.93 5.70
C ARG A 96 13.75 12.82 4.52
N LEU A 97 12.90 13.83 4.32
CA LEU A 97 12.02 13.93 3.16
C LEU A 97 12.81 14.00 1.86
N GLN A 98 13.87 14.83 1.82
CA GLN A 98 14.78 14.90 0.67
C GLN A 98 15.47 13.57 0.35
N ARG A 99 15.68 12.71 1.35
CA ARG A 99 16.28 11.39 1.20
C ARG A 99 15.27 10.27 0.92
N SER A 100 13.97 10.59 0.82
CA SER A 100 12.89 9.59 0.71
C SER A 100 12.88 8.57 1.85
N GLU A 101 13.26 9.00 3.06
CA GLU A 101 13.33 8.15 4.25
C GLU A 101 12.07 8.21 5.11
N ILE A 102 11.16 9.13 4.82
CA ILE A 102 9.84 9.22 5.46
C ILE A 102 8.89 8.28 4.71
N LEU A 103 8.35 7.30 5.43
CA LEU A 103 7.37 6.35 4.90
C LEU A 103 5.96 6.94 4.94
N GLU A 104 5.62 7.58 6.06
CA GLU A 104 4.29 8.13 6.30
C GLU A 104 4.35 9.19 7.40
N GLU A 105 3.52 10.24 7.26
CA GLU A 105 3.28 11.25 8.29
C GLU A 105 1.99 10.91 9.02
N VAL A 106 1.99 10.98 10.36
CA VAL A 106 0.78 10.70 11.15
C VAL A 106 -0.32 11.72 10.85
N GLU A 107 0.08 12.99 10.73
CA GLU A 107 -0.78 14.10 10.35
C GLU A 107 -0.08 14.89 9.24
N PRO A 108 -0.80 15.36 8.20
CA PRO A 108 -0.20 16.15 7.11
C PRO A 108 0.48 17.41 7.65
N GLY A 109 1.80 17.54 7.42
CA GLY A 109 2.58 18.68 7.92
C GLY A 109 2.85 18.65 9.42
N GLY A 110 2.58 17.51 10.07
CA GLY A 110 2.97 17.24 11.45
C GLY A 110 4.44 16.84 11.58
N ASN A 111 4.95 16.90 12.80
CA ASN A 111 6.33 16.52 13.13
C ASN A 111 6.48 15.03 13.48
N GLN A 112 5.39 14.25 13.48
CA GLN A 112 5.41 12.82 13.78
C GLN A 112 5.35 11.99 12.49
N CYS A 113 6.36 11.15 12.30
CA CYS A 113 6.53 10.39 11.07
C CYS A 113 7.02 8.97 11.31
N TYR A 114 6.55 8.03 10.50
CA TYR A 114 7.18 6.72 10.34
C TYR A 114 8.34 6.86 9.36
N THR A 115 9.52 6.38 9.75
CA THR A 115 10.73 6.48 8.92
C THR A 115 11.31 5.10 8.63
N LEU A 116 12.10 4.97 7.56
CA LEU A 116 12.83 3.74 7.29
C LEU A 116 13.68 3.32 8.49
N GLN A 117 14.31 4.29 9.16
CA GLN A 117 15.13 4.05 10.33
C GLN A 117 14.34 3.51 11.53
N SER A 118 13.13 4.03 11.78
CA SER A 118 12.29 3.57 12.88
C SER A 118 11.85 2.11 12.65
N VAL A 119 11.45 1.77 11.42
CA VAL A 119 11.07 0.40 11.04
C VAL A 119 12.27 -0.55 11.15
N GLU A 120 13.43 -0.17 10.61
CA GLU A 120 14.65 -0.97 10.71
C GLU A 120 15.08 -1.23 12.16
N LYS A 121 14.93 -0.23 13.04
CA LYS A 121 15.26 -0.35 14.46
C LYS A 121 14.39 -1.41 15.14
N VAL A 122 13.12 -1.51 14.78
CA VAL A 122 12.22 -2.58 15.25
C VAL A 122 12.63 -3.92 14.64
N MET A 123 12.87 -3.98 13.33
CA MET A 123 13.30 -5.21 12.63
C MET A 123 14.60 -5.80 13.18
N LYS A 124 15.54 -4.96 13.64
CA LYS A 124 16.81 -5.39 14.23
C LYS A 124 16.69 -5.88 15.68
N LYS A 125 15.72 -5.35 16.44
CA LYS A 125 15.52 -5.72 17.85
C LYS A 125 14.82 -7.06 18.04
N VAL A 126 13.97 -7.47 17.08
CA VAL A 126 12.97 -8.50 17.31
C VAL A 126 13.18 -9.69 16.38
N ARG A 127 13.03 -10.92 16.91
CA ARG A 127 12.92 -12.16 16.11
C ARG A 127 11.56 -12.29 15.39
N THR A 128 10.79 -11.20 15.30
CA THR A 128 9.36 -11.24 14.96
C THR A 128 8.86 -9.92 14.33
N CYS A 129 7.80 -9.99 13.53
CA CYS A 129 7.45 -8.99 12.51
C CYS A 129 7.07 -7.60 13.04
N SER A 130 7.56 -6.55 12.37
CA SER A 130 7.22 -5.14 12.63
C SER A 130 5.89 -4.78 11.98
N LEU A 131 5.05 -4.00 12.67
CA LEU A 131 3.78 -3.52 12.13
C LEU A 131 3.85 -2.01 11.83
N VAL A 132 3.41 -1.63 10.64
CA VAL A 132 3.20 -0.24 10.23
C VAL A 132 1.70 -0.06 10.02
N GLU A 133 1.11 0.86 10.77
CA GLU A 133 -0.27 1.27 10.62
C GLU A 133 -0.35 2.40 9.59
N TYR A 134 -1.14 2.22 8.54
CA TYR A 134 -1.44 3.28 7.58
C TYR A 134 -2.67 4.05 8.04
N LEU A 135 -2.53 5.34 8.33
CA LEU A 135 -3.63 6.23 8.69
C LEU A 135 -4.07 7.01 7.44
N GLU A 136 -5.36 6.94 7.09
CA GLU A 136 -5.85 7.69 5.93
C GLU A 136 -5.63 9.20 6.12
N PRO A 137 -5.22 9.94 5.08
CA PRO A 137 -5.32 11.39 5.10
C PRO A 137 -6.80 11.77 5.18
N THR A 138 -7.21 12.36 6.30
CA THR A 138 -8.54 13.00 6.41
C THR A 138 -8.66 14.06 5.32
N LYS A 139 -9.70 13.91 4.48
CA LYS A 139 -10.07 14.85 3.40
C LYS A 139 -10.32 16.26 3.91
#